data_AF-A0A6I3X1E6-F1
#
_entry.id   AF-A0A6I3X1E6-F1
#
_cell.length_a   1.000
_cell.length_b   1.000
_cell.length_c   1.000
_cell.angle_alpha   90.00
_cell.angle_beta   90.00
_cell.angle_gamma   90.00
#
_symmetry.space_group_name_H-M   'P 1'
#
loop_
_entity.id
_entity.type
_entity.pdbx_description
1 polymer ?
#
loop_
_entity_poly.entity_id
_entity_poly.type
_entity_poly.pdbx_seq_one_letter_code
_entity_poly.pdbx_strand_id
1 'polypeptide(L)' 'MCGRYASTLSGEELGRYFHADEIADVELRPSWNIAPTTNVPIVVEKRDDRARLVTTARWS' A
#
# COMPACT_ATOMS: atom_id res chain seq x y z
N MET A 1 20.49 -3.42 5.31
CA MET A 1 20.38 -2.25 4.42
C MET A 1 19.24 -2.51 3.44
N CYS A 2 17.99 -2.29 3.86
CA CYS A 2 16.80 -2.64 3.08
C CYS A 2 16.42 -1.49 2.16
N GLY A 3 17.22 -1.26 1.10
CA GLY A 3 17.01 -0.14 0.17
C GLY A 3 16.07 -0.45 -0.99
N ARG A 4 15.64 -1.71 -1.16
CA ARG A 4 14.76 -2.14 -2.26
C ARG A 4 13.89 -3.32 -1.80
N TYR A 5 12.69 -3.44 -2.37
CA TYR A 5 11.82 -4.59 -2.14
C TYR A 5 10.89 -4.85 -3.33
N ALA A 6 10.13 -5.93 -3.28
CA ALA A 6 9.11 -6.29 -4.25
C ALA A 6 7.71 -6.23 -3.62
N SER A 7 6.74 -5.73 -4.37
CA SER A 7 5.32 -5.84 -4.04
C SER A 7 4.57 -6.21 -5.30
N THR A 8 3.93 -7.38 -5.29
CA THR A 8 3.26 -7.95 -6.48
C THR A 8 1.75 -8.08 -6.30
N LEU A 9 1.24 -7.78 -5.11
CA LEU A 9 -0.17 -7.88 -4.80
C LEU A 9 -0.93 -6.65 -5.29
N SER A 10 -2.14 -6.87 -5.78
CA SER A 10 -3.08 -5.79 -6.10
C SER A 10 -3.60 -5.11 -4.83
N GLY A 11 -4.25 -3.95 -4.98
CA GLY A 11 -4.92 -3.28 -3.87
C GLY A 11 -5.97 -4.15 -3.18
N GLU A 12 -6.73 -4.94 -3.94
CA GLU A 12 -7.74 -5.87 -3.42
C GLU A 12 -7.12 -7.06 -2.68
N GLU A 13 -5.99 -7.57 -3.15
CA GLU A 13 -5.24 -8.63 -2.47
C GLU A 13 -4.65 -8.13 -1.15
N LEU A 14 -4.09 -6.91 -1.15
CA LEU A 14 -3.61 -6.26 0.07
C LEU A 14 -4.77 -5.98 1.03
N GLY A 15 -5.90 -5.50 0.53
CA GLY A 15 -7.09 -5.23 1.35
C GLY A 15 -7.59 -6.50 2.04
N ARG A 16 -7.68 -7.62 1.31
CA ARG A 16 -8.03 -8.92 1.90
C ARG A 16 -6.99 -9.40 2.91
N TYR A 17 -5.70 -9.29 2.58
CA TYR A 17 -4.61 -9.75 3.45
C TYR A 17 -4.55 -8.98 4.78
N PHE A 18 -4.80 -7.68 4.75
CA PHE A 18 -4.75 -6.83 5.94
C PHE A 18 -6.10 -6.56 6.60
N HIS A 19 -7.17 -7.18 6.10
CA HIS A 19 -8.55 -6.92 6.52
C HIS A 19 -8.86 -5.41 6.52
N ALA A 20 -8.58 -4.76 5.38
CA ALA A 20 -8.89 -3.36 5.19
C ALA A 20 -10.39 -3.19 4.91
N ASP A 21 -10.97 -2.13 5.48
CA ASP A 21 -12.36 -1.76 5.28
C ASP A 21 -12.53 -1.03 3.93
N GLU A 22 -11.49 -0.33 3.49
CA GLU A 22 -11.50 0.49 2.29
C GLU A 22 -10.21 0.36 1.47
N ILE A 23 -10.35 0.59 0.16
CA ILE A 23 -9.25 0.68 -0.79
C ILE A 23 -9.40 2.00 -1.53
N ALA A 24 -8.39 2.87 -1.46
CA ALA A 24 -8.39 4.12 -2.20
C ALA A 24 -8.36 3.83 -3.71
N ASP A 25 -8.97 4.71 -4.51
CA ASP A 25 -8.91 4.66 -5.97
C ASP A 25 -7.53 5.12 -6.47
N VAL A 26 -6.52 4.28 -6.22
CA VAL A 26 -5.12 4.49 -6.58
C VAL A 26 -4.58 3.26 -7.29
N GLU A 27 -3.87 3.48 -8.38
CA GLU A 27 -3.34 2.38 -9.19
C GLU A 27 -2.14 1.73 -8.47
N LEU A 28 -2.32 0.50 -7.99
CA LEU A 28 -1.27 -0.32 -7.39
C LEU A 28 -0.77 -1.35 -8.40
N ARG A 29 0.34 -1.04 -9.07
CA ARG A 29 0.96 -1.94 -10.05
C ARG A 29 2.00 -2.86 -9.38
N PRO A 30 2.02 -4.16 -9.73
CA PRO A 30 3.10 -5.06 -9.34
C PRO A 30 4.48 -4.50 -9.73
N SER A 31 5.43 -4.55 -8.81
CA SER A 31 6.82 -4.18 -9.03
C SER A 31 7.77 -5.10 -8.26
N TRP A 32 8.72 -5.68 -8.98
CA TRP A 32 9.76 -6.55 -8.44
C TRP A 32 10.98 -5.78 -7.94
N ASN A 33 10.97 -4.45 -8.04
CA ASN A 33 12.16 -3.66 -7.83
C ASN A 33 11.88 -2.22 -7.35
N ILE A 34 11.07 -2.09 -6.30
CA ILE A 34 10.71 -0.82 -5.68
C ILE A 34 11.96 -0.19 -5.06
N ALA A 35 12.20 1.07 -5.40
CA ALA A 35 13.31 1.88 -4.87
C ALA A 35 12.76 2.97 -3.92
N PRO A 36 13.62 3.61 -3.11
CA PRO A 36 13.23 4.79 -2.35
C PRO A 36 12.73 5.88 -3.31
N THR A 37 11.98 6.82 -2.77
CA THR A 37 11.30 7.93 -3.47
C THR A 37 10.12 7.54 -4.36
N THR A 38 9.76 6.26 -4.42
CA THR A 38 8.58 5.78 -5.17
C THR A 38 7.31 5.84 -4.30
N ASN A 39 6.15 5.96 -4.95
CA ASN A 39 4.86 5.77 -4.27
C ASN A 39 4.64 4.27 -4.09
N VAL A 40 4.33 3.87 -2.86
CA VAL A 40 4.20 2.47 -2.46
C VAL A 40 2.90 2.23 -1.72
N PRO A 41 2.31 1.02 -1.79
CA PRO A 41 1.15 0.67 -1.00
C PRO A 41 1.47 0.73 0.50
N ILE A 42 0.56 1.33 1.26
CA ILE A 42 0.55 1.35 2.72
C ILE A 42 -0.86 1.02 3.23
N VAL A 43 -0.92 0.50 4.44
CA VAL A 43 -2.18 0.36 5.18
C VAL A 43 -2.15 1.35 6.32
N VAL A 44 -3.15 2.22 6.37
CA VAL A 44 -3.30 3.21 7.44
C VAL A 44 -4.65 3.06 8.11
N GLU A 45 -4.76 3.59 9.31
CA GLU A 45 -6.02 3.69 10.04
C GLU A 45 -6.48 5.15 9.99
N LYS A 46 -7.71 5.39 9.53
CA LYS A 46 -8.27 6.73 9.46
C LYS A 46 -8.48 7.29 10.87
N ARG A 47 -8.32 8.61 11.02
CA ARG A 47 -8.49 9.27 12.32
C ARG A 47 -9.95 9.34 12.77
N ASP A 48 -10.88 9.47 11.83
CA ASP A 48 -12.27 9.80 12.14
C ASP A 48 -13.08 8.56 12.53
N ASP A 49 -13.10 7.54 11.67
CA ASP A 49 -13.90 6.31 11.84
C ASP A 49 -13.06 5.07 12.17
N ARG A 50 -11.73 5.22 12.25
CA ARG A 50 -10.77 4.12 12.50
C ARG A 50 -10.78 3.03 11.42
N ALA A 51 -11.36 3.32 10.25
CA ALA A 51 -11.35 2.39 9.12
C ALA A 51 -9.92 2.15 8.63
N ARG A 52 -9.59 0.89 8.35
CA ARG A 52 -8.33 0.52 7.70
C ARG A 52 -8.43 0.78 6.21
N LEU A 53 -7.53 1.60 5.71
CA LEU A 53 -7.46 2.03 4.32
C LEU A 53 -6.18 1.54 3.67
N VAL A 54 -6.30 0.84 2.54
CA VAL A 54 -5.20 0.62 1.60
C VAL A 54 -5.06 1.86 0.72
N THR A 55 -3.88 2.48 0.72
CA THR A 55 -3.59 3.67 -0.10
C THR A 55 -2.10 3.69 -0.49
N THR A 56 -1.63 4.77 -1.11
CA THR A 56 -0.22 4.96 -1.44
C THR A 56 0.41 6.11 -0.66
N ALA A 57 1.70 5.97 -0.33
CA ALA A 57 2.53 7.09 0.11
C ALA A 57 3.92 7.02 -0.52
N ARG A 58 4.63 8.16 -0.55
CA ARG A 58 6.01 8.23 -1.01
C ARG A 58 6.94 7.63 0.05
N TRP A 59 7.70 6.60 -0.30
CA TRP A 59 8.77 6.05 0.55
C TRP A 59 9.99 6.99 0.50
N SER A 60 10.46 7.50 1.64
CA SER A 60 11.68 8.32 1.76
C SER A 60 12.80 7.58 2.46
#